data_AF-A0A6C0NUX4-F1
#
_entry.id   AF-A0A6C0NUX4-F1
#
_cell.length_a   1.000
_cell.length_b   1.000
_cell.length_c   1.000
_cell.angle_alpha   90.00
_cell.angle_beta   90.00
_cell.angle_gamma   90.00
#
_symmetry.space_group_name_H-M   'P 1'
#
loop_
_entity.id
_entity.type
_entity.pdbx_description
1 polymer ?
#
loop_
_entity_poly.entity_id
_entity_poly.type
_entity_poly.pdbx_seq_one_letter_code
_entity_poly.pdbx_strand_id
1 'polypeptide(L)' 'MGANIMRDLFASITDIVGSRSGAYETKLKEARDVAFNEMSSHASRLGANAIVGIDIDYEVVREGMLMVAVSGTAVRI' A
#
# COMPACT_ATOMS: atom_id res chain seq x y z
N MET A 1 7.25 -9.96 17.22
CA MET A 1 7.40 -10.73 15.97
C MET A 1 6.88 -9.90 14.79
N GLY A 2 7.48 -8.73 14.51
CA GLY A 2 6.97 -7.78 13.50
C GLY A 2 8.01 -7.37 12.44
N ALA A 3 9.29 -7.69 12.65
CA ALA A 3 10.35 -7.33 11.72
C ALA A 3 10.41 -8.25 10.49
N ASN A 4 9.96 -9.50 10.59
CA ASN A 4 10.05 -10.47 9.49
C ASN A 4 9.00 -10.20 8.40
N ILE A 5 7.76 -9.80 8.75
CA ILE A 5 6.71 -9.50 7.75
C ILE A 5 7.07 -8.26 6.92
N MET A 6 7.59 -7.22 7.59
CA MET A 6 8.11 -6.03 6.90
C MET A 6 9.28 -6.41 5.99
N ARG A 7 10.26 -7.14 6.50
CA ARG A 7 11.47 -7.53 5.73
C ARG A 7 11.15 -8.44 4.54
N ASP A 8 10.19 -9.36 4.66
CA ASP A 8 9.78 -10.24 3.56
C ASP A 8 9.00 -9.48 2.48
N LEU A 9 8.24 -8.44 2.87
CA LEU A 9 7.59 -7.54 1.92
C LEU A 9 8.61 -6.67 1.17
N PHE A 10 9.66 -6.20 1.86
CA PHE A 10 10.76 -5.44 1.23
C PHE A 10 11.66 -6.31 0.34
N ALA A 11 11.87 -7.58 0.67
CA ALA A 11 12.71 -8.47 -0.12
C ALA A 11 12.08 -8.83 -1.48
N SER A 12 10.74 -8.90 -1.56
CA SER A 12 10.02 -9.33 -2.76
C SER A 12 9.92 -8.28 -3.88
N ILE A 13 10.36 -7.03 -3.67
CA ILE A 13 10.19 -5.94 -4.64
C ILE A 13 11.47 -5.71 -5.47
N THR A 14 12.60 -6.30 -5.09
CA THR A 14 13.93 -5.90 -5.60
C THR A 14 14.22 -6.18 -7.09
N ASP A 15 13.40 -6.95 -7.83
CA ASP A 15 13.79 -7.41 -9.19
C ASP A 15 12.80 -7.06 -10.32
N ILE A 16 12.08 -5.93 -10.30
CA ILE A 16 11.15 -5.59 -11.40
C ILE A 16 11.63 -4.35 -12.18
N VAL A 17 12.55 -4.58 -13.12
CA VAL A 17 12.91 -3.64 -14.19
C VAL A 17 12.21 -4.08 -15.48
N GLY A 18 11.25 -3.28 -15.98
CA GLY A 18 10.64 -3.54 -17.30
C GLY A 18 9.48 -2.60 -17.66
N SER A 19 9.69 -1.76 -18.67
CA SER A 19 8.80 -0.67 -19.13
C SER A 19 7.50 -1.12 -19.83
N ARG A 20 7.09 -2.40 -19.68
CA ARG A 20 5.84 -2.92 -20.28
C ARG A 20 5.40 -4.31 -19.78
N SER A 21 5.55 -4.62 -18.49
CA SER A 21 5.39 -6.01 -18.00
C SER A 21 4.40 -6.08 -16.84
N GLY A 22 3.24 -6.72 -17.06
CA GLY A 22 2.12 -6.83 -16.10
C GLY A 22 2.48 -7.36 -14.70
N ALA A 23 3.68 -7.92 -14.50
CA ALA A 23 4.22 -8.23 -13.18
C ALA A 23 4.42 -6.97 -12.30
N TYR A 24 4.88 -5.84 -12.88
CA TYR A 24 5.03 -4.58 -12.15
C TYR A 24 3.67 -4.02 -11.72
N GLU A 25 2.71 -3.97 -12.65
CA GLU A 25 1.34 -3.51 -12.37
C GLU A 25 0.62 -4.42 -11.36
N THR A 26 0.85 -5.72 -11.41
CA THR A 26 0.27 -6.68 -10.45
C THR A 26 0.81 -6.44 -9.04
N LYS A 27 2.13 -6.21 -8.89
CA LYS A 27 2.73 -5.91 -7.58
C LYS A 27 2.32 -4.56 -7.02
N LEU A 28 2.19 -3.55 -7.88
CA LEU A 28 1.61 -2.26 -7.51
C LEU A 28 0.18 -2.40 -7.00
N LYS A 29 -0.63 -3.20 -7.70
CA LYS A 29 -2.01 -3.47 -7.29
C LYS A 29 -2.06 -4.18 -5.95
N GLU A 30 -1.25 -5.23 -5.75
CA GLU A 30 -1.15 -5.94 -4.47
C GLU A 30 -0.76 -4.99 -3.33
N ALA A 31 0.26 -4.15 -3.52
CA ALA A 31 0.70 -3.18 -2.51
C ALA A 31 -0.40 -2.18 -2.17
N ARG A 32 -1.13 -1.69 -3.19
CA ARG A 32 -2.25 -0.77 -3.00
C ARG A 32 -3.42 -1.43 -2.26
N ASP A 33 -3.75 -2.67 -2.60
CA ASP A 33 -4.84 -3.41 -1.95
C ASP A 33 -4.52 -3.66 -0.47
N VAL A 34 -3.26 -3.95 -0.13
CA VAL A 34 -2.79 -4.04 1.26
C VAL A 34 -2.95 -2.70 1.99
N ALA A 35 -2.48 -1.60 1.39
CA ALA A 35 -2.59 -0.27 1.99
C ALA A 35 -4.05 0.13 2.26
N PHE A 36 -4.97 -0.14 1.32
CA PHE A 36 -6.40 0.10 1.51
C PHE A 36 -7.02 -0.76 2.61
N ASN A 37 -6.61 -2.03 2.72
CA ASN A 37 -7.11 -2.92 3.76
C ASN A 37 -6.66 -2.45 5.14
N GLU A 38 -5.42 -2.00 5.29
CA GLU A 38 -4.92 -1.42 6.54
C GLU A 38 -5.66 -0.14 6.91
N MET A 39 -5.83 0.79 5.96
CA MET A 39 -6.57 2.04 6.16
C MET A 39 -8.03 1.78 6.53
N SER A 40 -8.69 0.84 5.84
CA SER A 40 -10.09 0.46 6.11
C SER A 40 -10.24 -0.19 7.49
N SER A 41 -9.31 -1.08 7.85
CA SER A 41 -9.27 -1.68 9.19
C SER A 41 -9.07 -0.62 10.26
N HIS A 42 -8.22 0.38 10.02
CA HIS A 42 -8.02 1.49 10.93
C HIS A 42 -9.29 2.34 11.10
N ALA A 43 -9.92 2.74 10.00
CA ALA A 43 -11.17 3.50 10.02
C ALA A 43 -12.29 2.73 10.72
N SER A 44 -12.41 1.43 10.48
CA SER A 44 -13.37 0.55 11.16
C SER A 44 -13.17 0.53 12.68
N ARG A 45 -11.92 0.47 13.16
CA ARG A 45 -11.59 0.56 14.60
C ARG A 45 -11.96 1.91 15.22
N LEU A 46 -12.01 2.97 14.41
CA LEU A 46 -12.47 4.30 14.83
C LEU A 46 -14.01 4.44 14.79
N GLY A 47 -14.73 3.40 14.38
CA GLY A 47 -16.20 3.43 14.25
C GLY A 47 -16.69 4.20 13.02
N ALA A 48 -15.81 4.46 12.06
CA ALA A 48 -16.18 5.04 10.78
C ALA A 48 -16.86 4.02 9.87
N ASN A 49 -17.77 4.48 9.01
CA ASN A 49 -18.43 3.67 7.97
C ASN A 49 -18.03 4.10 6.55
N ALA A 50 -17.24 5.18 6.42
CA ALA A 50 -16.67 5.62 5.14
C ALA A 50 -15.32 6.31 5.36
N ILE A 51 -14.53 6.40 4.28
CA ILE A 51 -13.30 7.18 4.21
C ILE A 51 -13.45 8.12 3.00
N VAL A 52 -13.26 9.42 3.21
CA VAL A 52 -13.42 10.45 2.19
C VAL A 52 -12.13 11.24 2.00
N GLY A 53 -11.99 11.89 0.85
CA GLY A 53 -10.78 12.66 0.52
C GLY A 53 -9.53 11.78 0.48
N ILE A 54 -9.65 10.61 -0.17
CA ILE A 54 -8.55 9.66 -0.28
C ILE A 54 -7.47 10.22 -1.20
N ASP A 55 -6.22 10.14 -0.75
CA ASP A 55 -5.03 10.46 -1.53
C ASP A 55 -4.07 9.25 -1.57
N ILE A 56 -3.36 9.09 -2.68
CA ILE A 56 -2.47 7.94 -2.93
C ILE A 56 -1.14 8.44 -3.47
N ASP A 57 -0.08 8.17 -2.72
CA ASP A 57 1.28 8.53 -3.08
C ASP A 57 2.10 7.28 -3.41
N TYR A 58 2.86 7.38 -4.51
CA TYR A 58 3.84 6.39 -4.92
C TYR A 58 5.22 7.00 -4.81
N GLU A 59 6.09 6.42 -4.00
CA GLU A 59 7.44 6.94 -3.79
C GLU A 59 8.49 5.85 -3.94
N VAL A 60 9.56 6.17 -4.68
CA VAL A 60 10.72 5.29 -4.83
C VAL A 60 11.61 5.50 -3.62
N VAL A 61 11.57 4.56 -2.67
CA VAL A 61 12.33 4.67 -1.42
C VAL A 61 13.80 4.34 -1.66
N ARG A 62 14.08 3.38 -2.56
CA ARG A 62 15.42 2.98 -3.03
C ARG A 62 15.31 2.39 -4.43
N GLU A 63 16.46 2.20 -5.07
CA GLU A 63 16.54 1.49 -6.35
C GLU A 63 15.83 0.12 -6.25
N GLY A 64 14.82 -0.08 -7.10
CA GLY A 64 14.01 -1.30 -7.09
C GLY A 64 13.00 -1.45 -5.95
N MET A 65 12.78 -0.43 -5.10
CA MET A 65 11.74 -0.48 -4.05
C MET A 65 10.76 0.69 -4.18
N LEU A 66 9.47 0.36 -4.17
CA LEU A 66 8.39 1.33 -4.21
C LEU A 66 7.52 1.23 -2.96
N MET A 67 7.23 2.38 -2.37
CA MET A 67 6.26 2.55 -1.30
C MET A 67 4.95 3.05 -1.88
N VAL A 68 3.84 2.50 -1.39
CA VAL A 68 2.48 3.00 -1.64
C VAL A 68 1.93 3.51 -0.32
N ALA A 69 1.67 4.81 -0.24
CA ALA A 69 1.00 5.42 0.90
C ALA A 69 -0.43 5.79 0.52
N VAL A 70 -1.39 5.50 1.41
CA VAL A 70 -2.77 5.94 1.26
C VAL A 70 -3.16 6.76 2.48
N SER A 71 -3.85 7.87 2.25
CA SER A 71 -4.37 8.72 3.31
C SER A 71 -5.83 9.09 3.02
N GLY A 72 -6.55 9.53 4.04
CA GLY A 72 -7.96 9.91 3.93
C GLY A 72 -8.58 10.24 5.27
N THR A 73 -9.81 10.74 5.25
CA THR A 73 -10.56 11.12 6.45
C THR A 73 -11.62 10.07 6.77
N ALA A 74 -11.50 9.40 7.91
CA ALA A 74 -12.50 8.47 8.40
C ALA A 74 -13.73 9.23 8.92
N VAL A 75 -14.91 8.91 8.38
CA VAL A 75 -16.17 9.59 8.71
C VAL A 75 -17.28 8.60 9.05
N ARG A 76 -18.27 9.08 9.80
CA ARG A 76 -19.52 8.37 10.04
C ARG A 76 -20.67 9.16 9.43
N ILE A 77 -21.33 8.55 8.45
CA ILE A 77 -22.52 9.09 7.77
C ILE A 77 -23.79 8.37 8.20
#